data_AF-A0A1Z9M2Z1-F1
#
_entry.id   AF-A0A1Z9M2Z1-F1
#
_cell.length_a   1.000
_cell.length_b   1.000
_cell.length_c   1.000
_cell.angle_alpha   90.00
_cell.angle_beta   90.00
_cell.angle_gamma   90.00
#
_symmetry.space_group_name_H-M   'P 1'
#
loop_
_entity.id
_entity.type
_entity.pdbx_description
1 polymer ?
#
loop_
_entity_poly.entity_id
_entity_poly.type
_entity_poly.pdbx_seq_one_letter_code
_entity_poly.pdbx_strand_id
1 'polypeptide(L)'
;MELKKIRYSDPWPENLPWQKDPVRPELNREFRHTAGREVYTNGGAIICIAYCNDVPKTIDELTTYAGLDHAIFYTVWSKQGGAGRMLVVDLWKYLMMTQPHIKRFVTLSPKTKMAWKFHINNGAILLNENEESDNYEYREAELAKDDTDWHNEKLGPTPIL
;
A
#
# COMPACT_ATOMS: atom_id res chain seq x y z
N MET A 1 8.76 -7.43 12.09
CA MET A 1 9.19 -6.14 11.50
C MET A 1 8.16 -5.11 11.92
N GLU A 2 8.56 -3.91 12.32
CA GLU A 2 7.67 -2.88 12.87
C GLU A 2 7.32 -1.82 11.81
N LEU A 3 6.06 -1.42 11.72
CA LEU A 3 5.60 -0.35 10.85
C LEU A 3 6.14 1.01 11.33
N LYS A 4 6.93 1.68 10.50
CA LYS A 4 7.53 2.99 10.80
C LYS A 4 7.21 4.01 9.70
N LYS A 5 6.70 5.17 10.10
CA LYS A 5 6.59 6.34 9.22
C LYS A 5 7.96 6.98 9.02
N ILE A 6 8.31 7.27 7.76
CA ILE A 6 9.50 8.03 7.39
C ILE A 6 9.06 9.49 7.22
N ARG A 7 9.60 10.38 8.04
CA ARG A 7 9.40 11.82 7.92
C ARG A 7 10.41 12.42 6.94
N TYR A 8 10.10 13.59 6.39
CA TYR A 8 11.03 14.29 5.51
C TYR A 8 12.36 14.63 6.20
N SER A 9 12.39 14.81 7.52
CA SER A 9 13.61 15.03 8.29
C SER A 9 14.44 13.76 8.54
N ASP A 10 13.85 12.57 8.38
CA ASP A 10 14.50 11.32 8.74
C ASP A 10 15.51 10.90 7.67
N PRO A 11 16.59 10.19 8.03
CA PRO A 11 17.43 9.56 7.02
C PRO A 11 16.59 8.55 6.22
N TRP A 12 16.72 8.58 4.89
CA TRP A 12 16.07 7.60 4.03
C TRP A 12 16.77 6.24 4.17
N PRO A 13 16.05 5.10 4.20
CA PRO A 13 16.68 3.78 4.34
C PRO A 13 17.72 3.49 3.25
N GLU A 14 18.99 3.34 3.64
CA GLU A 14 20.11 3.13 2.72
C GLU A 14 20.00 1.81 1.92
N ASN A 15 19.41 0.78 2.54
CA ASN A 15 19.16 -0.50 1.89
C ASN A 15 18.02 -0.44 0.86
N LEU A 16 17.17 0.59 0.90
CA LEU A 16 16.02 0.79 0.01
C LEU A 16 16.01 2.21 -0.55
N PRO A 17 17.04 2.64 -1.31
CA PRO A 17 17.12 4.00 -1.83
C PRO A 17 16.00 4.25 -2.85
N TRP A 18 15.33 5.41 -2.77
CA TRP A 18 14.19 5.73 -3.64
C TRP A 18 14.56 5.74 -5.13
N GLN A 19 15.82 6.02 -5.48
CA GLN A 19 16.33 5.95 -6.85
C GLN A 19 16.34 4.53 -7.43
N LYS A 20 16.11 3.51 -6.59
CA LYS A 20 16.02 2.10 -6.98
C LYS A 20 14.60 1.55 -6.81
N ASP A 21 13.61 2.41 -6.58
CA ASP A 21 12.19 2.05 -6.59
C ASP A 21 11.83 1.49 -7.98
N PRO A 22 11.47 0.19 -8.10
CA PRO A 22 11.17 -0.43 -9.39
C PRO A 22 9.74 -0.12 -9.86
N VAL A 23 8.91 0.50 -9.02
CA VAL A 23 7.51 0.79 -9.31
C VAL A 23 7.39 2.18 -9.93
N ARG A 24 8.05 3.17 -9.32
CA ARG A 24 8.02 4.58 -9.76
C ARG A 24 9.37 5.29 -9.53
N PRO A 25 10.43 4.92 -10.27
CA PRO A 25 11.75 5.54 -10.13
C PRO A 25 11.77 7.03 -10.48
N GLU A 26 10.77 7.51 -11.23
CA GLU A 26 10.59 8.91 -11.64
C GLU A 26 10.21 9.84 -10.48
N LEU A 27 9.57 9.30 -9.43
CA LEU A 27 9.19 10.09 -8.27
C LEU A 27 10.40 10.25 -7.36
N ASN A 28 10.64 11.45 -6.84
CA ASN A 28 11.75 11.74 -5.94
C ASN A 28 11.30 11.77 -4.47
N ARG A 29 12.24 12.02 -3.55
CA ARG A 29 11.95 12.12 -2.11
C ARG A 29 10.99 13.27 -1.77
N GLU A 30 11.12 14.39 -2.47
CA GLU A 30 10.31 15.59 -2.25
C GLU A 30 8.85 15.32 -2.59
N PHE A 31 8.57 14.77 -3.78
CA PHE A 31 7.23 14.36 -4.19
C PHE A 31 6.56 13.49 -3.13
N ARG A 32 7.27 12.47 -2.63
CA ARG A 32 6.76 11.52 -1.64
C ARG A 32 6.39 12.13 -0.28
N HIS A 33 6.84 13.34 0.00
CA HIS A 33 6.60 14.07 1.26
C HIS A 33 5.86 15.40 1.07
N THR A 34 5.31 15.67 -0.12
CA THR A 34 4.40 16.81 -0.32
C THR A 34 3.10 16.62 0.47
N ALA A 35 2.30 17.70 0.60
CA ALA A 35 1.06 17.69 1.37
C ALA A 35 0.12 16.53 0.95
N GLY A 36 -0.47 15.87 1.95
CA GLY A 36 -1.35 14.71 1.72
C GLY A 36 -0.63 13.41 1.36
N ARG A 37 0.70 13.34 1.49
CA ARG A 37 1.47 12.12 1.24
C ARG A 37 2.27 11.67 2.46
N GLU A 38 2.39 10.37 2.60
CA GLU A 38 3.18 9.75 3.65
C GLU A 38 3.97 8.55 3.13
N VAL A 39 5.06 8.24 3.82
CA VAL A 39 5.93 7.11 3.49
C VAL A 39 6.07 6.23 4.72
N TYR A 40 5.90 4.93 4.54
CA TYR A 40 6.07 3.94 5.60
C TYR A 40 7.06 2.85 5.18
N THR A 41 7.70 2.24 6.17
CA THR A 41 8.61 1.12 5.99
C THR A 41 8.45 0.12 7.12
N ASN A 42 8.83 -1.13 6.88
CA ASN A 42 9.06 -2.14 7.92
C ASN A 42 10.53 -2.61 7.97
N GLY A 43 11.44 -1.84 7.36
CA GLY A 43 12.87 -2.16 7.23
C GLY A 43 13.22 -3.05 6.03
N GLY A 44 12.28 -3.87 5.55
CA GLY A 44 12.44 -4.72 4.36
C GLY A 44 11.75 -4.19 3.10
N ALA A 45 10.75 -3.34 3.27
CA ALA A 45 9.92 -2.76 2.21
C ALA A 45 9.64 -1.27 2.46
N ILE A 46 9.26 -0.56 1.41
CA ILE A 46 8.73 0.82 1.45
C ILE A 46 7.36 0.85 0.77
N ILE A 47 6.44 1.61 1.34
CA ILE A 47 5.14 1.93 0.77
C ILE A 47 4.93 3.44 0.83
N CYS A 48 4.37 4.02 -0.23
CA CYS A 48 4.02 5.43 -0.28
C CYS A 48 2.50 5.58 -0.44
N ILE A 49 1.90 6.46 0.37
CA ILE A 49 0.48 6.79 0.35
C ILE A 49 0.24 8.23 -0.07
N ALA A 50 -0.81 8.45 -0.85
CA ALA A 50 -1.41 9.75 -1.07
C ALA A 50 -2.86 9.70 -0.60
N TYR A 51 -3.32 10.74 0.07
CA TYR A 51 -4.72 10.88 0.43
C TYR A 51 -5.47 11.67 -0.64
N CYS A 52 -6.57 11.10 -1.12
CA CYS A 52 -7.37 11.66 -2.21
C CYS A 52 -8.86 11.67 -1.88
N ASN A 53 -9.64 12.54 -2.54
CA ASN A 53 -11.11 12.54 -2.46
C ASN A 53 -11.78 11.66 -3.53
N ASP A 54 -11.00 11.22 -4.54
CA ASP A 54 -11.45 10.31 -5.59
C ASP A 54 -10.32 9.32 -5.94
N VAL A 55 -10.62 8.28 -6.72
CA VAL A 55 -9.66 7.27 -7.15
C VAL A 55 -8.87 7.79 -8.36
N PRO A 56 -7.56 8.10 -8.20
CA PRO A 56 -6.74 8.57 -9.30
C PRO A 56 -6.42 7.43 -10.27
N LYS A 57 -6.25 7.79 -11.53
CA LYS A 57 -5.84 6.96 -12.68
C LYS A 57 -4.44 7.31 -13.16
N THR A 58 -3.96 8.50 -12.83
CA THR A 58 -2.64 9.02 -13.22
C THR A 58 -1.88 9.57 -12.00
N ILE A 59 -0.58 9.82 -12.17
CA ILE A 59 0.24 10.47 -11.13
C ILE A 59 -0.18 11.91 -10.89
N ASP A 60 -0.57 12.64 -11.94
CA ASP A 60 -1.05 14.02 -11.81
C ASP A 60 -2.32 14.07 -10.97
N GLU A 61 -3.21 13.08 -11.14
CA GLU A 61 -4.42 12.95 -10.35
C GLU A 61 -4.16 12.69 -8.86
N LEU A 62 -3.02 12.10 -8.46
CA LEU A 62 -2.63 12.05 -7.05
C LEU A 62 -2.51 13.45 -6.43
N THR A 63 -2.16 14.45 -7.23
CA THR A 63 -2.03 15.85 -6.78
C THR A 63 -3.35 16.60 -6.92
N THR A 64 -4.03 16.48 -8.06
CA THR A 64 -5.26 17.25 -8.31
C THR A 64 -6.44 16.73 -7.49
N TYR A 65 -6.45 15.46 -7.09
CA TYR A 65 -7.49 14.87 -6.25
C TYR A 65 -7.14 14.85 -4.76
N ALA A 66 -6.12 15.60 -4.33
CA ALA A 66 -5.72 15.66 -2.91
C ALA A 66 -6.93 15.86 -1.99
N GLY A 67 -7.02 15.03 -0.95
CA GLY A 67 -8.21 14.89 -0.12
C GLY A 67 -7.96 13.98 1.08
N LEU A 68 -8.98 13.63 1.84
CA LEU A 68 -8.84 12.78 3.04
C LEU A 68 -9.66 11.48 2.98
N ASP A 69 -10.54 11.33 1.98
CA ASP A 69 -11.50 10.24 1.95
C ASP A 69 -10.88 8.88 1.55
N HIS A 70 -9.79 8.85 0.79
CA HIS A 70 -9.22 7.63 0.22
C HIS A 70 -7.71 7.57 0.48
N ALA A 71 -7.20 6.41 0.90
CA ALA A 71 -5.77 6.13 0.93
C ALA A 71 -5.35 5.44 -0.36
N ILE A 72 -4.47 6.09 -1.12
CA ILE A 72 -3.95 5.59 -2.38
C ILE A 72 -2.52 5.06 -2.18
N PHE A 73 -2.36 3.74 -2.22
CA PHE A 73 -1.05 3.08 -2.25
C PHE A 73 -0.45 3.20 -3.66
N TYR A 74 0.35 4.24 -3.92
CA TYR A 74 0.88 4.51 -5.26
C TYR A 74 2.27 3.91 -5.51
N THR A 75 2.99 3.48 -4.47
CA THR A 75 4.14 2.57 -4.61
C THR A 75 4.20 1.59 -3.44
N VAL A 76 4.58 0.35 -3.72
CA VAL A 76 5.04 -0.62 -2.71
C VAL A 76 6.15 -1.47 -3.31
N TRP A 77 7.29 -1.55 -2.64
CA TRP A 77 8.40 -2.36 -3.11
C TRP A 77 9.25 -2.89 -1.97
N SER A 78 9.94 -3.98 -2.23
CA SER A 78 10.70 -4.72 -1.24
C SER A 78 11.93 -5.36 -1.87
N LYS A 79 13.00 -5.50 -1.09
CA LYS A 79 14.13 -6.38 -1.43
C LYS A 79 14.07 -7.74 -0.72
N GLN A 80 13.13 -7.89 0.22
CA GLN A 80 12.92 -9.11 0.99
C GLN A 80 11.57 -9.74 0.65
N GLY A 81 11.56 -11.04 0.36
CA GLY A 81 10.32 -11.79 0.14
C GLY A 81 9.35 -11.64 1.32
N GLY A 82 8.07 -11.43 1.04
CA GLY A 82 7.02 -11.26 2.05
C GLY A 82 6.94 -9.89 2.72
N ALA A 83 8.04 -9.12 2.81
CA ALA A 83 8.04 -7.84 3.55
C ALA A 83 7.08 -6.80 2.95
N GLY A 84 6.89 -6.79 1.62
CA GLY A 84 5.91 -5.91 0.96
C GLY A 84 4.45 -6.26 1.30
N ARG A 85 4.11 -7.55 1.36
CA ARG A 85 2.77 -8.01 1.78
C ARG A 85 2.49 -7.58 3.21
N MET A 86 3.42 -7.90 4.13
CA MET A 86 3.29 -7.51 5.54
C MET A 86 3.09 -6.00 5.69
N LEU A 87 3.89 -5.20 4.97
CA LEU A 87 3.80 -3.75 5.03
C LEU A 87 2.43 -3.21 4.55
N VAL A 88 1.87 -3.75 3.47
CA VAL A 88 0.53 -3.38 2.99
C VAL A 88 -0.54 -3.71 4.04
N VAL A 89 -0.51 -4.94 4.57
CA VAL A 89 -1.49 -5.41 5.55
C VAL A 89 -1.41 -4.62 6.85
N ASP A 90 -0.19 -4.43 7.39
CA ASP A 90 0.03 -3.70 8.64
C ASP A 90 -0.36 -2.23 8.50
N LEU A 91 0.01 -1.58 7.39
CA LEU A 91 -0.36 -0.18 7.14
C LEU A 91 -1.87 -0.04 6.98
N TRP A 92 -2.50 -0.96 6.26
CA TRP A 92 -3.94 -0.92 6.05
C TRP A 92 -4.71 -1.08 7.38
N LYS A 93 -4.35 -2.09 8.21
CA LYS A 93 -4.91 -2.25 9.56
C LYS A 93 -4.68 -0.99 10.41
N TYR A 94 -3.47 -0.43 10.39
CA TYR A 94 -3.14 0.81 11.10
C TYR A 94 -4.02 1.99 10.67
N LEU A 95 -4.18 2.23 9.36
CA LEU A 95 -4.97 3.33 8.84
C LEU A 95 -6.46 3.15 9.13
N MET A 96 -6.99 1.92 9.04
CA MET A 96 -8.38 1.64 9.45
C MET A 96 -8.63 2.01 10.92
N MET A 97 -7.69 1.67 11.81
CA MET A 97 -7.82 1.95 13.24
C MET A 97 -7.62 3.43 13.60
N THR A 98 -6.71 4.11 12.91
CA THR A 98 -6.28 5.46 13.29
C THR A 98 -6.92 6.58 12.47
N GLN A 99 -7.46 6.25 11.29
CA GLN A 99 -8.05 7.20 10.35
C GLN A 99 -9.42 6.71 9.88
N PRO A 100 -10.43 6.63 10.78
CA PRO A 100 -11.74 6.04 10.48
C PRO A 100 -12.57 6.82 9.44
N HIS A 101 -12.11 8.01 9.04
CA HIS A 101 -12.72 8.80 7.97
C HIS A 101 -12.33 8.30 6.57
N ILE A 102 -11.27 7.49 6.45
CA ILE A 102 -10.89 6.87 5.18
C ILE A 102 -11.94 5.84 4.79
N LYS A 103 -12.54 6.05 3.62
CA LYS A 103 -13.60 5.24 3.04
C LYS A 103 -13.06 4.09 2.19
N ARG A 104 -11.90 4.27 1.56
CA ARG A 104 -11.35 3.33 0.56
C ARG A 104 -9.83 3.21 0.65
N PHE A 105 -9.34 2.00 0.40
CA PHE A 105 -7.92 1.65 0.34
C PHE A 105 -7.61 1.11 -1.05
N VAL A 106 -7.12 1.99 -1.90
CA VAL A 106 -6.98 1.73 -3.33
C VAL A 106 -5.52 1.87 -3.73
N THR A 107 -5.08 1.16 -4.75
CA THR A 107 -3.73 1.31 -5.29
C THR A 107 -3.74 2.13 -6.56
N LEU A 108 -2.59 2.69 -6.90
CA LEU A 108 -2.30 3.17 -8.24
C LEU A 108 -1.04 2.43 -8.69
N SER A 109 -1.22 1.29 -9.35
CA SER A 109 -0.13 0.36 -9.65
C SER A 109 0.20 0.34 -11.15
N PRO A 110 1.47 0.18 -11.57
CA PRO A 110 1.82 -0.02 -12.97
C PRO A 110 1.14 -1.27 -13.55
N LYS A 111 0.74 -1.23 -14.82
CA LYS A 111 0.06 -2.35 -15.52
C LYS A 111 1.02 -3.51 -15.84
N THR A 112 1.44 -4.22 -14.81
CA THR A 112 2.38 -5.34 -14.93
C THR A 112 1.79 -6.61 -14.36
N LYS A 113 2.15 -7.77 -14.95
CA LYS A 113 1.78 -9.09 -14.40
C LYS A 113 2.27 -9.27 -12.96
N MET A 114 3.39 -8.63 -12.60
CA MET A 114 3.94 -8.68 -11.24
C MET A 114 3.05 -7.94 -10.25
N ALA A 115 2.63 -6.71 -10.57
CA ALA A 115 1.72 -5.93 -9.73
C ALA A 115 0.35 -6.63 -9.60
N TRP A 116 -0.21 -7.11 -10.72
CA TRP A 116 -1.47 -7.86 -10.72
C TRP A 116 -1.39 -9.08 -9.78
N LYS A 117 -0.38 -9.94 -9.94
CA LYS A 117 -0.19 -11.11 -9.07
C LYS A 117 -0.02 -10.71 -7.61
N PHE A 118 0.76 -9.66 -7.35
CA PHE A 118 0.98 -9.17 -5.99
C PHE A 118 -0.34 -8.75 -5.33
N HIS A 119 -1.15 -7.94 -5.99
CA HIS A 119 -2.40 -7.43 -5.41
C HIS A 119 -3.46 -8.51 -5.27
N ILE A 120 -3.70 -9.32 -6.30
CA ILE A 120 -4.71 -10.39 -6.27
C ILE A 120 -4.35 -11.46 -5.23
N ASN A 121 -3.08 -11.88 -5.13
CA ASN A 121 -2.66 -12.85 -4.11
C ASN A 121 -2.74 -12.30 -2.67
N ASN A 122 -2.84 -10.98 -2.51
CA ASN A 122 -2.99 -10.31 -1.22
C ASN A 122 -4.45 -9.87 -0.97
N GLY A 123 -5.42 -10.45 -1.68
CA GLY A 123 -6.85 -10.24 -1.43
C GLY A 123 -7.41 -8.93 -2.00
N ALA A 124 -6.66 -8.18 -2.80
CA ALA A 124 -7.25 -7.04 -3.50
C ALA A 124 -8.06 -7.51 -4.72
N ILE A 125 -9.05 -6.72 -5.11
CA ILE A 125 -9.76 -6.90 -6.38
C ILE A 125 -9.29 -5.86 -7.40
N LEU A 126 -9.37 -6.19 -8.69
CA LEU A 126 -9.19 -5.20 -9.74
C LEU A 126 -10.41 -4.27 -9.78
N LEU A 127 -10.19 -2.98 -9.53
CA LEU A 127 -11.24 -1.96 -9.53
C LEU A 127 -11.36 -1.27 -10.89
N ASN A 128 -10.24 -0.78 -11.43
CA ASN A 128 -10.18 -0.11 -12.72
C ASN A 128 -8.93 -0.53 -13.50
N GLU A 129 -9.07 -0.63 -14.82
CA GLU A 129 -7.96 -0.70 -15.77
C GLU A 129 -7.85 0.65 -16.47
N ASN A 130 -6.80 1.42 -16.17
CA ASN A 130 -6.56 2.73 -16.75
C ASN A 130 -5.59 2.61 -17.94
N GLU A 131 -5.18 3.72 -18.56
CA GLU A 131 -4.24 3.68 -19.68
C GLU A 131 -2.86 3.14 -19.24
N GLU A 132 -2.27 3.77 -18.22
CA GLU A 132 -0.90 3.48 -17.74
C GLU A 132 -0.86 2.84 -16.34
N SER A 133 -2.02 2.60 -15.72
CA SER A 133 -2.11 2.05 -14.37
C SER A 133 -3.31 1.12 -14.21
N ASP A 134 -3.28 0.33 -13.15
CA ASP A 134 -4.45 -0.39 -12.62
C ASP A 134 -4.72 0.11 -11.20
N ASN A 135 -6.00 0.21 -10.86
CA ASN A 135 -6.42 0.38 -9.47
C ASN A 135 -6.84 -0.97 -8.90
N TYR A 136 -6.21 -1.37 -7.80
CA TYR A 136 -6.65 -2.52 -7.00
C TYR A 136 -7.24 -2.02 -5.69
N GLU A 137 -8.30 -2.65 -5.19
CA GLU A 137 -8.96 -2.23 -3.95
C GLU A 137 -8.89 -3.33 -2.89
N TYR A 138 -8.43 -2.93 -1.70
CA TYR A 138 -8.40 -3.74 -0.50
C TYR A 138 -9.68 -3.52 0.32
N ARG A 139 -10.33 -4.62 0.74
CA ARG A 139 -11.63 -4.59 1.45
C ARG A 139 -11.57 -5.38 2.74
N GLU A 140 -12.13 -4.85 3.81
CA GLU A 140 -12.04 -5.44 5.16
C GLU A 140 -12.32 -6.96 5.23
N ALA A 141 -13.30 -7.45 4.46
CA ALA A 141 -13.62 -8.88 4.36
C ALA A 141 -12.42 -9.78 3.95
N GLU A 142 -11.42 -9.21 3.28
CA GLU A 142 -10.24 -9.92 2.80
C GLU A 142 -9.13 -9.97 3.88
N LEU A 143 -9.11 -9.05 4.85
CA LEU A 143 -8.23 -9.16 6.05
C LEU A 143 -8.66 -10.27 6.99
N ALA A 144 -9.98 -10.48 7.10
CA ALA A 144 -10.53 -11.53 7.96
C ALA A 144 -10.09 -12.93 7.51
N LYS A 145 -9.85 -13.12 6.21
CA LYS A 145 -9.32 -14.38 5.66
C LYS A 145 -7.87 -14.61 6.10
N ASP A 146 -7.03 -13.58 6.09
CA ASP A 146 -5.62 -13.70 6.51
C ASP A 146 -5.45 -14.00 8.01
N ASP A 147 -6.25 -13.39 8.90
CA ASP A 147 -6.21 -13.72 10.33
C ASP A 147 -6.75 -15.14 10.57
N THR A 148 -7.78 -15.56 9.83
CA THR A 148 -8.35 -16.91 9.94
C THR A 148 -7.40 -17.98 9.38
N ASP A 149 -6.75 -17.72 8.24
CA ASP A 149 -5.79 -18.62 7.61
C ASP A 149 -4.50 -18.73 8.42
N TRP A 150 -3.98 -17.61 8.96
CA TRP A 150 -2.85 -17.66 9.87
C TRP A 150 -3.17 -18.41 11.17
N HIS A 151 -4.36 -18.19 11.76
CA HIS A 151 -4.80 -18.97 12.92
C HIS A 151 -4.93 -20.45 12.57
N ASN A 152 -5.58 -20.78 11.46
CA ASN A 152 -5.78 -22.16 11.03
C ASN A 152 -4.45 -22.87 10.71
N GLU A 153 -3.47 -22.15 10.13
CA GLU A 153 -2.14 -22.68 9.80
C GLU A 153 -1.25 -22.88 11.04
N LYS A 154 -1.39 -22.04 12.08
CA LYS A 154 -0.55 -22.11 13.29
C LYS A 154 -1.19 -22.83 14.47
N LEU A 155 -2.50 -22.77 14.61
CA LEU A 155 -3.25 -23.28 15.76
C LEU A 155 -4.27 -24.36 15.36
N GLY A 156 -4.42 -24.66 14.08
CA GLY A 156 -5.43 -25.58 13.57
C GLY A 156 -6.79 -24.90 13.35
N PRO A 157 -7.71 -25.54 12.61
CA PRO A 157 -9.02 -24.97 12.30
C PRO A 157 -9.79 -24.58 13.57
N THR A 158 -10.35 -23.37 13.59
CA THR A 158 -11.21 -22.93 14.71
C THR A 158 -12.41 -23.88 14.82
N PRO A 159 -12.68 -24.49 15.99
CA PRO A 159 -13.79 -25.43 16.13
C PRO A 159 -15.11 -24.72 15.83
N ILE A 160 -15.91 -25.30 14.94
CA ILE A 160 -17.27 -24.82 14.69
C ILE A 160 -18.12 -25.28 15.88
N LEU A 161 -18.67 -24.32 16.63
CA LEU A 161 -19.65 -24.56 17.70
C LEU A 161 -21.00 -24.99 17.11
#